data_AF-A0A949E5D5-F1
#
_entry.id   AF-A0A949E5D5-F1
#
_cell.length_a   1.000
_cell.length_b   1.000
_cell.length_c   1.000
_cell.angle_alpha   90.00
_cell.angle_beta   90.00
_cell.angle_gamma   90.00
#
_symmetry.space_group_name_H-M   'P 1'
#
loop_
_entity.id
_entity.type
_entity.pdbx_description
1 polymer ?
#
loop_
_entity_poly.entity_id
_entity_poly.type
_entity_poly.pdbx_seq_one_letter_code
_entity_poly.pdbx_strand_id
1 'polypeptide(L)'
;MNKKILGRIRRSGPESRKEQQRLQEIREKVRLEFPPRDPPRLRPATEGIAARIRAAREAQGLTWYAVAKRAGIPNPSTVRDIEYGRDTKLSSVQAVARSLGLRLELVEV
;
A
#
# COMPACT_ATOMS: atom_id res chain seq x y z
N MET A 1 -10.25 44.23 -19.96
CA MET A 1 -9.83 42.82 -19.79
C MET A 1 -8.32 42.74 -19.98
N ASN A 2 -7.54 42.60 -18.90
CA ASN A 2 -6.08 42.47 -19.01
C ASN A 2 -5.71 41.04 -19.43
N LYS A 3 -5.08 40.90 -20.60
CA LYS A 3 -4.55 39.62 -21.10
C LYS A 3 -3.37 39.21 -20.21
N LYS A 4 -3.49 38.08 -19.51
CA LYS A 4 -2.37 37.49 -18.77
C LYS A 4 -1.31 37.05 -19.78
N ILE A 5 -0.10 37.61 -19.66
CA ILE A 5 1.06 37.22 -20.46
C ILE A 5 1.53 35.86 -19.94
N LEU A 6 1.19 34.79 -20.65
CA LEU A 6 1.70 33.44 -20.37
C LEU A 6 3.09 33.30 -20.99
N GLY A 7 4.12 33.75 -20.26
CA GLY A 7 5.51 33.51 -20.63
C GLY A 7 5.86 32.03 -20.50
N ARG A 8 6.38 31.42 -21.56
CA ARG A 8 6.88 30.04 -21.53
C ARG A 8 8.15 29.99 -20.69
N ILE A 9 8.08 29.40 -19.50
CA ILE A 9 9.24 29.19 -18.63
C ILE A 9 10.17 28.17 -19.30
N ARG A 10 11.35 28.62 -19.76
CA ARG A 10 12.43 27.74 -20.20
C ARG A 10 13.45 27.67 -19.06
N ARG A 11 13.53 26.52 -18.37
CA ARG A 11 14.59 26.28 -17.39
C ARG A 11 15.89 25.96 -18.14
N SER A 12 16.91 26.77 -17.92
CA SER A 12 18.21 26.71 -18.61
C SER A 12 19.28 25.91 -17.87
N GLY A 13 18.97 25.29 -16.73
CA GLY A 13 19.91 24.50 -15.95
C GLY A 13 19.45 24.26 -14.51
N PRO A 14 20.30 23.61 -13.69
CA PRO A 14 20.03 23.46 -12.26
C PRO A 14 19.93 24.82 -11.56
N GLU A 15 19.02 24.92 -10.59
CA GLU A 15 18.80 26.13 -9.78
C GLU A 15 20.11 26.58 -9.11
N SER A 16 20.34 27.89 -9.02
CA SER A 16 21.47 28.44 -8.26
C SER A 16 21.43 27.98 -6.80
N ARG A 17 22.59 27.81 -6.14
CA ARG A 17 22.66 27.39 -4.73
C ARG A 17 21.81 28.25 -3.80
N LYS A 18 21.73 29.57 -4.06
CA LYS A 18 20.88 30.49 -3.29
C LYS A 18 19.40 30.19 -3.47
N GLU A 19 18.97 29.90 -4.70
CA GLU A 19 17.58 29.55 -4.99
C GLU A 19 17.23 28.18 -4.40
N GLN A 20 18.16 27.23 -4.42
CA GLN A 20 17.99 25.93 -3.75
C GLN A 20 17.77 26.09 -2.24
N GLN A 21 18.56 26.94 -1.58
CA GLN A 21 18.39 27.25 -0.15
C GLN A 21 17.01 27.86 0.13
N ARG A 22 16.61 28.88 -0.65
CA ARG A 22 15.28 29.49 -0.53
C ARG A 22 14.15 28.47 -0.72
N LEU A 23 14.24 27.63 -1.75
CA LEU A 23 13.26 26.59 -2.01
C LEU A 23 13.23 25.54 -0.89
N GLN A 24 14.37 25.24 -0.28
CA GLN A 24 14.46 24.33 0.86
C GLN A 24 13.80 24.91 2.11
N GLU A 25 14.02 26.19 2.41
CA GLU A 25 13.34 26.90 3.49
C GLU A 25 11.82 26.93 3.29
N ILE A 26 11.35 27.16 2.06
CA ILE A 26 9.92 27.11 1.73
C ILE A 26 9.37 25.70 1.98
N ARG A 27 10.06 24.65 1.53
CA ARG A 27 9.64 23.26 1.76
C ARG A 27 9.56 22.93 3.23
N GLU A 28 10.52 23.37 4.05
CA GLU A 28 10.49 23.13 5.49
C GLU A 28 9.33 23.85 6.17
N LYS A 29 9.07 25.12 5.83
CA LYS A 29 7.91 25.86 6.35
C LYS A 29 6.59 25.19 5.96
N VAL A 30 6.45 24.81 4.69
CA VAL A 30 5.26 24.09 4.19
C VAL A 30 5.12 22.73 4.88
N ARG A 31 6.22 22.01 5.13
CA ARG A 31 6.19 20.73 5.85
C ARG A 31 5.78 20.88 7.31
N LEU A 32 6.11 21.99 7.96
CA LEU A 32 5.67 22.27 9.33
C LEU A 32 4.19 22.67 9.39
N GLU A 33 3.74 23.47 8.43
CA GLU A 33 2.35 23.96 8.34
C GLU A 33 1.40 22.86 7.88
N PHE A 34 1.82 22.07 6.90
CA PHE A 34 1.11 20.93 6.33
C PHE A 34 1.99 19.68 6.47
N PRO A 35 2.12 19.13 7.70
CA PRO A 35 2.88 17.91 7.88
C PRO A 35 2.34 16.84 6.94
N PRO A 36 3.20 16.14 6.19
CA PRO A 36 2.76 15.01 5.40
C PRO A 36 2.05 14.06 6.35
N ARG A 37 0.80 13.76 6.03
CA ARG A 37 0.04 12.78 6.77
C ARG A 37 0.70 11.46 6.44
N ASP A 38 1.61 10.98 7.30
CA ASP A 38 2.15 9.63 7.17
C ASP A 38 0.94 8.70 7.24
N PRO A 39 0.50 8.08 6.12
CA PRO A 39 -0.47 7.02 6.27
C PRO A 39 0.20 6.00 7.20
N PRO A 40 -0.52 5.48 8.22
CA PRO A 40 0.06 4.48 9.09
C PRO A 40 0.67 3.41 8.19
N ARG A 41 1.99 3.17 8.32
CA ARG A 41 2.66 2.13 7.55
C ARG A 41 1.87 0.87 7.79
N LEU A 42 1.21 0.38 6.75
CA LEU A 42 0.36 -0.77 6.88
C LEU A 42 1.23 -1.91 7.39
N ARG A 43 0.80 -2.52 8.49
CA ARG A 43 1.44 -3.70 9.04
C ARG A 43 0.53 -4.88 8.76
N PRO A 44 1.09 -6.07 8.51
CA PRO A 44 0.31 -7.29 8.50
C PRO A 44 -0.44 -7.45 9.82
N ALA A 45 -1.63 -8.03 9.77
CA ALA A 45 -2.38 -8.37 10.97
C ALA A 45 -1.56 -9.34 11.84
N THR A 46 -1.57 -9.10 13.15
CA THR A 46 -0.86 -9.93 14.14
C THR A 46 -1.73 -11.02 14.73
N GLU A 47 -3.06 -10.94 14.55
CA GLU A 47 -4.03 -11.88 15.11
C GLU A 47 -5.15 -12.22 14.12
N GLY A 48 -6.03 -13.14 14.52
CA GLY A 48 -7.20 -13.55 13.75
C GLY A 48 -6.89 -14.33 12.47
N ILE A 49 -7.87 -14.36 11.55
CA ILE A 49 -7.81 -15.12 10.30
C ILE A 49 -6.65 -14.66 9.40
N ALA A 50 -6.42 -13.35 9.32
CA ALA A 50 -5.36 -12.77 8.49
C ALA A 50 -3.95 -13.24 8.92
N ALA A 51 -3.67 -13.23 10.23
CA ALA A 51 -2.40 -13.74 10.76
C ALA A 51 -2.23 -15.24 10.53
N ARG A 52 -3.30 -16.04 10.69
CA ARG A 52 -3.28 -17.49 10.43
C ARG A 52 -3.02 -17.81 8.97
N ILE A 53 -3.64 -17.08 8.05
CA ILE A 53 -3.39 -17.22 6.60
C ILE A 53 -1.92 -16.91 6.28
N ARG A 54 -1.39 -15.81 6.83
CA ARG A 54 0.01 -15.43 6.64
C ARG A 54 0.96 -16.53 7.14
N ALA A 55 0.74 -17.03 8.36
CA ALA A 55 1.56 -18.09 8.94
C ALA A 55 1.54 -19.36 8.09
N ALA A 56 0.36 -19.78 7.60
CA ALA A 56 0.25 -20.93 6.71
C ALA A 56 0.99 -20.73 5.38
N ARG A 57 0.92 -19.53 4.80
CA ARG A 57 1.68 -19.20 3.59
C ARG A 57 3.19 -19.27 3.82
N GLU A 58 3.66 -18.65 4.91
CA GLU A 58 5.09 -18.59 5.24
C GLU A 58 5.64 -19.98 5.59
N ALA A 59 4.88 -20.82 6.30
CA ALA A 59 5.24 -22.21 6.57
C ALA A 59 5.42 -23.05 5.29
N GLN A 60 4.70 -22.72 4.22
CA GLN A 60 4.84 -23.37 2.91
C GLN A 60 5.88 -22.70 2.01
N GLY A 61 6.56 -21.64 2.47
CA GLY A 61 7.57 -20.91 1.69
C GLY A 61 7.01 -20.18 0.46
N LEU A 62 5.71 -19.86 0.44
CA LEU A 62 5.05 -19.31 -0.74
C LEU A 62 5.07 -17.78 -0.76
N THR A 63 5.28 -17.22 -1.96
CA THR A 63 5.06 -15.80 -2.22
C THR A 63 3.58 -15.49 -2.37
N TRP A 64 3.17 -14.23 -2.21
CA TRP A 64 1.79 -13.80 -2.50
C TRP A 64 1.36 -14.15 -3.92
N TYR A 65 2.26 -14.01 -4.89
CA TYR A 65 1.99 -14.39 -6.29
C TYR A 65 1.71 -15.89 -6.43
N ALA A 66 2.51 -16.74 -5.78
CA ALA A 66 2.31 -18.19 -5.84
C ALA A 66 0.94 -18.60 -5.25
N VAL A 67 0.56 -18.02 -4.11
CA VAL A 67 -0.76 -18.24 -3.50
C VAL A 67 -1.88 -17.74 -4.39
N ALA A 68 -1.77 -16.52 -4.92
CA ALA A 68 -2.78 -15.95 -5.81
C ALA A 68 -3.00 -16.82 -7.05
N LYS A 69 -1.91 -17.30 -7.67
CA LYS A 69 -1.96 -18.21 -8.81
C LYS A 69 -2.67 -19.53 -8.45
N ARG A 70 -2.35 -20.13 -7.29
CA ARG A 70 -3.02 -21.35 -6.80
C ARG A 70 -4.51 -21.14 -6.50
N ALA A 71 -4.86 -19.96 -5.98
CA ALA A 71 -6.22 -19.59 -5.61
C ALA A 71 -7.08 -19.07 -6.79
N GLY A 72 -6.51 -18.98 -8.00
CA GLY A 72 -7.20 -18.41 -9.16
C GLY A 72 -7.46 -16.90 -9.05
N ILE A 73 -6.66 -16.19 -8.25
CA ILE A 73 -6.80 -14.75 -8.03
C ILE A 73 -5.89 -14.00 -9.01
N PRO A 74 -6.43 -13.07 -9.82
CA PRO A 74 -5.65 -12.38 -10.85
C PRO A 74 -4.64 -11.38 -10.26
N ASN A 75 -4.96 -10.76 -9.11
CA ASN A 75 -4.11 -9.76 -8.48
C ASN A 75 -3.47 -10.30 -7.19
N PRO A 76 -2.14 -10.50 -7.13
CA PRO A 76 -1.43 -10.91 -5.92
C PRO A 76 -1.61 -9.97 -4.73
N SER A 77 -1.88 -8.69 -4.97
CA SER A 77 -2.16 -7.71 -3.92
C SER A 77 -3.38 -8.09 -3.09
N THR A 78 -4.33 -8.84 -3.64
CA THR A 78 -5.47 -9.35 -2.87
C THR A 78 -5.02 -10.28 -1.73
N VAL A 79 -3.98 -11.08 -1.91
CA VAL A 79 -3.42 -11.92 -0.83
C VAL A 79 -2.79 -11.04 0.25
N ARG A 80 -2.04 -10.01 -0.16
CA ARG A 80 -1.49 -9.01 0.76
C ARG A 80 -2.59 -8.31 1.54
N ASP A 81 -3.65 -7.84 0.87
CA ASP A 81 -4.75 -7.12 1.49
C ASP A 81 -5.45 -7.98 2.55
N ILE A 82 -5.65 -9.28 2.28
CA ILE A 82 -6.15 -10.24 3.25
C ILE A 82 -5.22 -10.34 4.48
N GLU A 83 -3.92 -10.52 4.28
CA GLU A 83 -2.94 -10.62 5.38
C GLU A 83 -2.82 -9.34 6.20
N TYR A 84 -3.18 -8.21 5.62
CA TYR A 84 -3.16 -6.90 6.26
C TYR A 84 -4.52 -6.52 6.87
N GLY A 85 -5.51 -7.43 6.85
CA GLY A 85 -6.83 -7.20 7.42
C GLY A 85 -7.63 -6.12 6.70
N ARG A 86 -7.37 -5.89 5.40
CA ARG A 86 -8.18 -4.98 4.59
C ARG A 86 -9.54 -5.59 4.28
N ASP A 87 -10.48 -4.71 3.95
CA ASP A 87 -11.78 -5.13 3.45
C ASP A 87 -11.60 -5.89 2.13
N THR A 88 -11.98 -7.16 2.14
CA THR A 88 -11.79 -8.09 1.02
C THR A 88 -12.98 -9.03 0.95
N LYS A 89 -13.30 -9.47 -0.27
CA LYS A 89 -14.44 -10.37 -0.49
C LYS A 89 -14.22 -11.69 0.25
N LEU A 90 -15.24 -12.17 0.96
CA LEU A 90 -15.21 -13.46 1.64
C LEU A 90 -14.83 -14.62 0.71
N SER A 91 -15.29 -14.58 -0.55
CA SER A 91 -14.94 -15.58 -1.57
C SER A 91 -13.43 -15.63 -1.86
N SER A 92 -12.74 -14.48 -1.86
CA SER A 92 -11.30 -14.39 -2.03
C SER A 92 -10.57 -14.94 -0.81
N VAL A 93 -11.02 -14.62 0.41
CA VAL A 93 -10.46 -15.18 1.65
C VAL A 93 -10.60 -16.70 1.65
N GLN A 94 -11.77 -17.22 1.25
CA GLN A 94 -12.03 -18.66 1.19
C GLN A 94 -11.19 -19.36 0.10
N ALA A 95 -10.99 -18.73 -1.06
CA ALA A 95 -10.12 -19.27 -2.11
C ALA A 95 -8.66 -19.34 -1.66
N VAL A 96 -8.15 -18.29 -1.01
CA VAL A 96 -6.80 -18.28 -0.44
C VAL A 96 -6.65 -19.34 0.65
N ALA A 97 -7.60 -19.42 1.59
CA ALA A 97 -7.60 -20.43 2.64
C ALA A 97 -7.52 -21.85 2.06
N ARG A 98 -8.40 -22.18 1.09
CA ARG A 98 -8.39 -23.49 0.42
C ARG A 98 -7.06 -23.78 -0.28
N SER A 99 -6.48 -22.79 -0.96
CA SER A 99 -5.19 -22.95 -1.64
C SER A 99 -4.01 -23.23 -0.70
N LEU A 100 -4.16 -22.90 0.59
CA LEU A 100 -3.20 -23.16 1.65
C LEU A 100 -3.55 -24.41 2.48
N GLY A 101 -4.61 -25.15 2.12
CA GLY A 101 -5.07 -26.32 2.88
C GLY A 101 -5.86 -25.97 4.15
N LEU A 102 -6.38 -24.75 4.24
CA LEU A 102 -7.21 -24.27 5.34
C LEU A 102 -8.69 -24.24 4.95
N ARG A 103 -9.57 -24.24 5.95
CA ARG A 103 -11.01 -23.99 5.79
C ARG A 103 -11.46 -22.85 6.70
N LEU A 104 -12.47 -22.11 6.26
CA LEU A 104 -13.15 -21.12 7.08
C LEU A 104 -14.31 -21.80 7.80
N GLU A 105 -14.43 -21.52 9.10
CA GLU A 105 -15.53 -22.01 9.94
C GLU A 105 -16.22 -20.81 10.57
N LEU A 106 -17.55 -20.82 10.56
CA LEU A 106 -18.35 -19.88 11.31
C LEU A 106 -18.44 -20.37 12.75
N VAL A 107 -18.15 -19.51 13.71
CA VAL A 107 -18.19 -19.81 15.15
C VAL A 107 -19.23 -18.90 15.77
N GLU A 108 -20.18 -19.47 16.51
CA GLU A 108 -21.12 -18.69 17.33
C GLU A 108 -20.36 -18.11 18.53
N VAL A 109 -20.58 -16.82 18.80
CA VAL A 109 -19.95 -16.07 19.90
C VAL A 109 -20.97 -15.87 21.01
#